data_AF-A0A381U0H3-F1
#
_entry.id   AF-A0A381U0H3-F1
#
_cell.length_a   1.000
_cell.length_b   1.000
_cell.length_c   1.000
_cell.angle_alpha   90.00
_cell.angle_beta   90.00
_cell.angle_gamma   90.00
#
_symmetry.space_group_name_H-M   'P 1'
#
loop_
_entity.id
_entity.type
_entity.pdbx_description
1 polymer ?
#
loop_
_entity_poly.entity_id
_entity_poly.type
_entity_poly.pdbx_seq_one_letter_code
_entity_poly.pdbx_strand_id
1 'polypeptide(L)'
;MTEISRLKYVQWRPIGVCDTGAGKERKAKMFSRVDLATVTNPEVNRENWPQHPEVMQLIHRYARDVAELSKLTDDMASPEIAEVKLVGAVLGHEQTPILNQESSDGRVQFFQVSFQDGKTENISSKNWKRWLKWLLITVGVLLGMALMLLIISQLSSNSFTSTKRSVSTCSTNRQASAYSEQLRDIRKSLVAELNRLPAWSNFKEARVQCIGGRMDVDQQEQRLLQCLLAVRSRTKNMPSASRPNLNQIEDCASTLCLQGLPHLSSSCKRL
;
A
#
# COMPACT_ATOMS: atom_id res chain seq x y z
N MET A 1 -38.88 -20.69 -20.30
CA MET A 1 -38.20 -19.86 -19.28
C MET A 1 -38.49 -20.47 -17.92
N THR A 2 -37.62 -21.36 -17.45
CA THR A 2 -37.74 -21.95 -16.12
C THR A 2 -37.13 -20.96 -15.13
N GLU A 3 -37.98 -20.39 -14.27
CA GLU A 3 -37.61 -19.47 -13.19
C GLU A 3 -36.54 -20.13 -12.33
N ILE A 4 -35.31 -19.61 -12.40
CA ILE A 4 -34.25 -19.96 -11.45
C ILE A 4 -34.74 -19.46 -10.09
N SER A 5 -35.22 -20.43 -9.30
CA SER A 5 -35.88 -20.28 -8.01
C SER A 5 -35.17 -19.28 -7.09
N ARG A 6 -36.00 -18.64 -6.25
CA ARG A 6 -35.80 -17.47 -5.37
C ARG A 6 -34.76 -17.62 -4.26
N LEU A 7 -33.62 -18.24 -4.53
CA LEU A 7 -32.50 -18.29 -3.59
C LEU A 7 -31.74 -16.97 -3.65
N LYS A 8 -31.58 -16.32 -2.50
CA LYS A 8 -30.88 -15.02 -2.42
C LYS A 8 -29.43 -15.24 -2.89
N TYR A 9 -28.90 -14.35 -3.73
CA TYR A 9 -27.53 -14.35 -4.27
C TYR A 9 -26.43 -14.55 -3.19
N VAL A 10 -26.75 -14.28 -1.93
CA VAL A 10 -25.88 -14.42 -0.75
C VAL A 10 -25.73 -15.87 -0.26
N GLN A 11 -26.63 -16.78 -0.66
CA GLN A 11 -26.66 -18.20 -0.24
C GLN A 11 -25.90 -19.12 -1.22
N TRP A 12 -25.50 -18.61 -2.38
CA TRP A 12 -24.72 -19.34 -3.37
C TRP A 12 -23.23 -19.07 -3.19
N ARG A 13 -22.43 -20.03 -2.70
CA ARG A 13 -20.97 -20.12 -2.98
C ARG A 13 -20.46 -21.57 -2.89
N PRO A 14 -19.58 -22.06 -3.81
CA PRO A 14 -18.99 -21.40 -4.98
C PRO A 14 -19.31 -22.10 -6.33
N ILE A 15 -19.86 -21.36 -7.29
CA ILE A 15 -19.87 -21.75 -8.71
C ILE A 15 -18.72 -21.01 -9.41
N GLY A 16 -17.76 -21.76 -9.96
CA GLY A 16 -16.53 -21.18 -10.50
C GLY A 16 -15.49 -22.23 -10.85
N VAL A 17 -14.26 -21.75 -11.07
CA VAL A 17 -13.09 -22.58 -11.34
C VAL A 17 -12.18 -22.58 -10.11
N CYS A 18 -11.61 -23.73 -9.74
CA CYS A 18 -10.56 -23.83 -8.73
C CYS A 18 -9.37 -24.66 -9.17
N ASP A 19 -8.27 -24.54 -8.46
CA ASP A 19 -7.12 -25.43 -8.62
C ASP A 19 -7.27 -26.74 -7.81
N THR A 20 -6.28 -27.62 -7.93
CA THR A 20 -6.20 -28.88 -7.18
C THR A 20 -5.61 -28.73 -5.77
N GLY A 21 -5.41 -27.51 -5.28
CA GLY A 21 -4.80 -27.25 -3.97
C GLY A 21 -5.60 -27.86 -2.82
N ALA A 22 -4.92 -28.15 -1.72
CA ALA A 22 -5.52 -28.74 -0.52
C ALA A 22 -6.02 -27.66 0.46
N GLY A 23 -7.18 -27.90 1.08
CA GLY A 23 -7.71 -27.09 2.18
C GLY A 23 -7.69 -25.58 1.91
N LYS A 24 -7.01 -24.84 2.79
CA LYS A 24 -6.91 -23.36 2.73
C LYS A 24 -5.98 -22.84 1.63
N GLU A 25 -5.19 -23.70 1.00
CA GLU A 25 -4.27 -23.30 -0.06
C GLU A 25 -4.94 -23.25 -1.43
N ARG A 26 -6.08 -23.96 -1.58
CA ARG A 26 -6.88 -23.98 -2.79
C ARG A 26 -7.27 -22.57 -3.23
N LYS A 27 -6.99 -22.24 -4.48
CA LYS A 27 -7.43 -20.99 -5.09
C LYS A 27 -8.60 -21.22 -6.00
N ALA A 28 -9.52 -20.26 -6.00
CA ALA A 28 -10.73 -20.31 -6.79
C ALA A 28 -11.12 -18.93 -7.29
N LYS A 29 -11.74 -18.90 -8.47
CA LYS A 29 -12.34 -17.72 -9.06
C LYS A 29 -13.80 -18.03 -9.36
N MET A 30 -14.70 -17.26 -8.73
CA MET A 30 -16.14 -17.41 -8.93
C MET A 30 -16.56 -16.77 -10.26
N PHE A 31 -17.48 -17.40 -10.97
CA PHE A 31 -18.06 -16.81 -12.17
C PHE A 31 -18.80 -15.50 -11.85
N SER A 32 -18.73 -14.54 -12.77
CA SER A 32 -19.62 -13.38 -12.77
C SER A 32 -21.07 -13.83 -13.01
N ARG A 33 -22.05 -12.98 -12.68
CA ARG A 33 -23.47 -13.29 -12.91
C ARG A 33 -23.79 -13.57 -14.39
N VAL A 34 -23.12 -12.86 -15.30
CA VAL A 34 -23.32 -13.03 -16.75
C VAL A 34 -22.73 -14.36 -17.21
N ASP A 35 -21.50 -14.63 -16.79
CA ASP A 35 -20.77 -15.86 -17.12
C ASP A 35 -21.44 -17.11 -16.55
N LEU A 36 -22.02 -16.98 -15.36
CA LEU A 36 -22.78 -18.04 -14.72
C LEU A 36 -23.97 -18.49 -15.59
N ALA A 37 -24.69 -17.54 -16.19
CA ALA A 37 -25.85 -17.85 -17.04
C ALA A 37 -25.46 -18.70 -18.27
N THR A 38 -24.23 -18.54 -18.79
CA THR A 38 -23.69 -19.36 -19.88
C THR A 38 -23.46 -20.80 -19.43
N VAL A 39 -22.88 -21.00 -18.25
CA VAL A 39 -22.58 -22.34 -17.70
C VAL A 39 -23.85 -23.07 -17.26
N THR A 40 -24.83 -22.32 -16.75
CA THR A 40 -26.12 -22.86 -16.31
C THR A 40 -27.20 -22.79 -17.38
N ASN A 41 -26.82 -22.63 -18.65
CA ASN A 41 -27.78 -22.68 -19.75
C ASN A 41 -28.47 -24.06 -19.72
N PRO A 42 -29.82 -24.14 -19.88
CA PRO A 42 -30.55 -25.41 -19.88
C PRO A 42 -30.03 -26.48 -20.84
N GLU A 43 -29.34 -26.07 -21.91
CA GLU A 43 -28.75 -26.99 -22.89
C GLU A 43 -27.41 -27.58 -22.42
N VAL A 44 -26.80 -27.02 -21.37
CA VAL A 44 -25.51 -27.43 -20.81
C VAL A 44 -25.73 -28.32 -19.59
N ASN A 45 -25.21 -29.54 -19.64
CA ASN A 45 -25.27 -30.56 -18.59
C ASN A 45 -23.90 -31.19 -18.34
N ARG A 46 -23.87 -32.16 -17.41
CA ARG A 46 -22.63 -32.79 -16.94
C ARG A 46 -21.91 -33.60 -18.04
N GLU A 47 -22.67 -34.12 -18.98
CA GLU A 47 -22.21 -34.99 -20.04
C GLU A 47 -21.77 -34.21 -21.29
N ASN A 48 -22.38 -33.04 -21.52
CA ASN A 48 -22.20 -32.28 -22.75
C ASN A 48 -21.46 -30.92 -22.59
N TRP A 49 -21.14 -30.47 -21.38
CA TRP A 49 -20.46 -29.19 -21.18
C TRP A 49 -19.14 -29.04 -21.95
N PRO A 50 -18.29 -30.08 -22.14
CA PRO A 50 -17.06 -29.92 -22.93
C PRO A 50 -17.33 -29.63 -24.41
N GLN A 51 -18.50 -30.02 -24.91
CA GLN A 51 -18.92 -29.85 -26.30
C GLN A 51 -19.47 -28.44 -26.57
N HIS A 52 -19.73 -27.64 -25.52
CA HIS A 52 -20.12 -26.24 -25.66
C HIS A 52 -18.88 -25.34 -25.69
N PRO A 53 -18.48 -24.77 -26.85
CA PRO A 53 -17.26 -23.98 -26.95
C PRO A 53 -17.25 -22.77 -26.01
N GLU A 54 -18.42 -22.17 -25.78
CA GLU A 54 -18.55 -20.97 -24.96
C GLU A 54 -18.31 -21.26 -23.49
N VAL A 55 -18.72 -22.45 -23.03
CA VAL A 55 -18.45 -22.94 -21.67
C VAL A 55 -16.96 -23.24 -21.52
N MET A 56 -16.36 -23.92 -22.51
CA MET A 56 -14.92 -24.21 -22.49
C MET A 56 -14.06 -22.94 -22.47
N GLN A 57 -14.33 -21.98 -23.36
CA GLN A 57 -13.61 -20.70 -23.38
C GLN A 57 -13.73 -19.96 -22.05
N LEU A 58 -14.92 -20.00 -21.45
CA LEU A 58 -15.17 -19.41 -20.15
C LEU A 58 -14.31 -20.07 -19.07
N ILE A 59 -14.33 -21.41 -18.98
CA ILE A 59 -13.53 -22.16 -18.01
C ILE A 59 -12.05 -21.86 -18.20
N HIS A 60 -11.55 -21.87 -19.44
CA HIS A 60 -10.14 -21.56 -19.74
C HIS A 60 -9.76 -20.12 -19.33
N ARG A 61 -10.66 -19.15 -19.50
CA ARG A 61 -10.43 -17.78 -19.03
C ARG A 61 -10.32 -17.74 -17.50
N TYR A 62 -11.26 -18.34 -16.79
CA TYR A 62 -11.23 -18.37 -15.32
C TYR A 62 -10.08 -19.22 -14.75
N ALA A 63 -9.70 -20.29 -15.43
CA ALA A 63 -8.54 -21.10 -15.07
C ALA A 63 -7.23 -20.32 -15.21
N ARG A 64 -7.10 -19.43 -16.21
CA ARG A 64 -5.95 -18.51 -16.30
C ARG A 64 -5.91 -17.53 -15.13
N ASP A 65 -7.04 -16.99 -14.71
CA ASP A 65 -7.11 -16.15 -13.50
C ASP A 65 -6.72 -16.94 -12.24
N VAL A 66 -7.15 -18.21 -12.14
CA VAL A 66 -6.77 -19.09 -11.02
C VAL A 66 -5.28 -19.40 -11.04
N ALA A 67 -4.68 -19.65 -12.21
CA ALA A 67 -3.24 -19.85 -12.35
C ALA A 67 -2.47 -18.67 -11.76
N GLU A 68 -2.85 -17.43 -12.07
CA GLU A 68 -2.18 -16.23 -11.52
C GLU A 68 -2.23 -16.12 -9.98
N LEU A 69 -3.17 -16.80 -9.33
CA LEU A 69 -3.34 -16.80 -7.88
C LEU A 69 -2.74 -18.05 -7.21
N SER A 70 -2.58 -19.13 -7.97
CA SER A 70 -2.27 -20.46 -7.45
C SER A 70 -0.77 -20.67 -7.29
N LYS A 71 -0.39 -21.04 -6.07
CA LYS A 71 0.99 -21.46 -5.75
C LYS A 71 1.44 -22.69 -6.54
N LEU A 72 0.50 -23.49 -7.05
CA LEU A 72 0.82 -24.66 -7.88
C LEU A 72 1.49 -24.28 -9.20
N THR A 73 1.45 -23.00 -9.57
CA THR A 73 2.01 -22.50 -10.84
C THR A 73 3.22 -21.59 -10.65
N ASP A 74 3.68 -21.37 -9.40
CA ASP A 74 4.78 -20.44 -9.09
C ASP A 74 6.09 -20.85 -9.79
N ASP A 75 6.36 -22.15 -9.89
CA ASP A 75 7.57 -22.71 -10.49
C ASP A 75 7.42 -23.06 -11.99
N MET A 76 6.26 -22.80 -12.60
CA MET A 76 5.99 -23.12 -14.00
C MET A 76 6.40 -21.94 -14.91
N ALA A 77 7.15 -22.23 -15.97
CA ALA A 77 7.59 -21.20 -16.92
C ALA A 77 6.40 -20.65 -17.74
N SER A 78 5.48 -21.53 -18.13
CA SER A 78 4.24 -21.18 -18.82
C SER A 78 3.11 -22.10 -18.39
N PRO A 79 2.36 -21.76 -17.32
CA PRO A 79 1.27 -22.60 -16.83
C PRO A 79 0.18 -22.80 -17.88
N GLU A 80 -0.04 -24.05 -18.27
CA GLU A 80 -1.11 -24.49 -19.17
C GLU A 80 -2.10 -25.37 -18.41
N ILE A 81 -3.36 -25.36 -18.85
CA ILE A 81 -4.40 -26.21 -18.26
C ILE A 81 -4.18 -27.64 -18.74
N ALA A 82 -3.81 -28.52 -17.82
CA ALA A 82 -3.59 -29.94 -18.11
C ALA A 82 -4.91 -30.69 -18.18
N GLU A 83 -5.79 -30.41 -17.22
CA GLU A 83 -7.08 -31.09 -17.11
C GLU A 83 -8.13 -30.15 -16.55
N VAL A 84 -9.37 -30.31 -17.03
CA VAL A 84 -10.56 -29.72 -16.45
C VAL A 84 -11.48 -30.84 -16.00
N LYS A 85 -11.75 -30.92 -14.70
CA LYS A 85 -12.73 -31.85 -14.13
C LYS A 85 -13.95 -31.08 -13.67
N LEU A 86 -15.11 -31.53 -14.11
CA LEU A 86 -16.37 -31.16 -13.47
C LEU A 86 -16.51 -31.96 -12.17
N VAL A 87 -16.23 -31.31 -11.05
CA VAL A 87 -16.13 -31.92 -9.72
C VAL A 87 -17.30 -31.53 -8.82
N GLY A 88 -18.49 -31.31 -9.39
CA GLY A 88 -19.72 -30.98 -8.66
C GLY A 88 -19.75 -31.67 -7.29
N ALA A 89 -19.59 -30.86 -6.24
CA ALA A 89 -19.32 -31.19 -4.83
C ALA A 89 -18.90 -32.65 -4.52
N VAL A 90 -17.60 -32.87 -4.26
CA VAL A 90 -17.14 -34.04 -3.50
C VAL A 90 -17.06 -33.68 -2.01
N LEU A 91 -17.97 -34.27 -1.23
CA LEU A 91 -18.12 -34.17 0.21
C LEU A 91 -16.99 -34.90 0.95
N GLY A 92 -16.24 -34.18 1.78
CA GLY A 92 -15.26 -34.72 2.73
C GLY A 92 -15.14 -33.91 4.02
N HIS A 93 -16.07 -32.97 4.26
CA HIS A 93 -16.15 -32.19 5.48
C HIS A 93 -17.56 -32.31 6.06
N GLU A 94 -17.65 -32.23 7.40
CA GLU A 94 -18.89 -32.34 8.15
C GLU A 94 -20.01 -31.55 7.48
N GLN A 95 -21.18 -32.19 7.36
CA GLN A 95 -22.40 -31.57 6.85
C GLN A 95 -22.58 -30.21 7.52
N THR A 96 -22.36 -29.14 6.76
CA THR A 96 -22.85 -27.84 7.20
C THR A 96 -24.35 -27.86 6.92
N PRO A 97 -25.25 -27.70 7.91
CA PRO A 97 -26.67 -28.05 7.81
C PRO A 97 -27.52 -27.35 6.74
N ILE A 98 -26.93 -26.57 5.84
CA ILE A 98 -27.64 -25.75 4.85
C ILE A 98 -26.90 -25.74 3.48
N LEU A 99 -25.74 -26.37 3.35
CA LEU A 99 -24.89 -26.29 2.14
C LEU A 99 -25.00 -27.51 1.21
N ASN A 100 -25.59 -28.62 1.67
CA ASN A 100 -25.50 -29.92 1.00
C ASN A 100 -26.84 -30.43 0.44
N GLN A 101 -27.91 -29.63 0.43
CA GLN A 101 -29.25 -30.13 0.14
C GLN A 101 -29.86 -29.71 -1.21
N GLU A 102 -29.26 -28.80 -1.97
CA GLU A 102 -29.90 -28.31 -3.20
C GLU A 102 -29.03 -28.49 -4.43
N SER A 103 -28.98 -29.74 -4.90
CA SER A 103 -28.98 -30.01 -6.33
C SER A 103 -29.40 -31.46 -6.56
N SER A 104 -30.71 -31.72 -6.44
CA SER A 104 -31.31 -32.98 -6.91
C SER A 104 -31.02 -33.28 -8.39
N ASP A 105 -30.65 -32.26 -9.17
CA ASP A 105 -30.55 -32.32 -10.64
C ASP A 105 -29.11 -32.10 -11.16
N GLY A 106 -28.08 -32.19 -10.31
CA GLY A 106 -26.66 -32.01 -10.75
C GLY A 106 -26.29 -30.62 -11.31
N ARG A 107 -27.04 -29.55 -11.01
CA ARG A 107 -26.87 -28.19 -11.58
C ARG A 107 -25.82 -27.30 -10.90
N VAL A 108 -24.96 -27.87 -10.05
CA VAL A 108 -23.82 -27.12 -9.46
C VAL A 108 -22.55 -27.51 -10.20
N GLN A 109 -22.17 -26.69 -11.17
CA GLN A 109 -20.97 -26.93 -11.97
C GLN A 109 -19.75 -26.23 -11.33
N PHE A 110 -18.91 -27.04 -10.67
CA PHE A 110 -17.61 -26.63 -10.17
C PHE A 110 -16.53 -27.25 -11.03
N PHE A 111 -15.67 -26.41 -11.61
CA PHE A 111 -14.59 -26.89 -12.47
C PHE A 111 -13.29 -26.85 -11.69
N GLN A 112 -12.73 -28.01 -11.42
CA GLN A 112 -11.39 -28.13 -10.89
C GLN A 112 -10.42 -28.25 -12.07
N VAL A 113 -9.37 -27.46 -12.04
CA VAL A 113 -8.32 -27.49 -13.05
C VAL A 113 -7.00 -27.89 -12.43
N SER A 114 -6.23 -28.69 -13.16
CA SER A 114 -4.82 -28.93 -12.90
C SER A 114 -3.98 -28.19 -13.94
N PHE A 115 -2.76 -27.84 -13.54
CA PHE A 115 -1.82 -27.13 -14.41
C PHE A 115 -0.62 -28.01 -14.71
N GLN A 116 -0.03 -27.80 -15.88
CA GLN A 116 1.26 -28.37 -16.28
C GLN A 116 2.11 -27.26 -16.91
N ASP A 117 3.42 -27.49 -16.98
CA ASP A 117 4.29 -26.57 -17.72
C ASP A 117 4.08 -26.75 -19.22
N GLY A 118 3.75 -25.66 -19.90
CA GLY A 118 3.49 -25.63 -21.33
C GLY A 118 4.76 -25.82 -22.16
N LYS A 119 4.60 -26.12 -23.45
CA LYS A 119 5.72 -26.07 -24.38
C LYS A 119 6.19 -24.64 -24.46
N THR A 120 7.46 -24.39 -24.13
CA THR A 120 8.08 -23.06 -24.19
C THR A 120 7.91 -22.45 -25.58
N GLU A 121 6.89 -21.64 -25.77
CA GLU A 121 6.91 -20.63 -26.81
C GLU A 121 8.03 -19.65 -26.42
N ASN A 122 9.01 -19.52 -27.31
CA ASN A 122 10.24 -18.76 -27.13
C ASN A 122 10.05 -17.50 -26.28
N ILE A 123 10.76 -17.45 -25.15
CA ILE A 123 11.00 -16.27 -24.32
C ILE A 123 9.73 -15.45 -24.05
N SER A 124 8.91 -15.98 -23.13
CA SER A 124 8.12 -15.22 -22.14
C SER A 124 7.61 -13.84 -22.59
N SER A 125 6.67 -13.82 -23.53
CA SER A 125 5.87 -12.62 -23.83
C SER A 125 5.09 -12.12 -22.60
N LYS A 126 4.88 -12.99 -21.60
CA LYS A 126 4.23 -12.70 -20.32
C LYS A 126 5.12 -11.88 -19.39
N ASN A 127 6.40 -12.22 -19.25
CA ASN A 127 7.37 -11.35 -18.57
C ASN A 127 7.66 -10.10 -19.39
N TRP A 128 7.66 -10.16 -20.71
CA TRP A 128 7.83 -8.97 -21.55
C TRP A 128 6.71 -7.95 -21.39
N LYS A 129 5.43 -8.36 -21.40
CA LYS A 129 4.30 -7.43 -21.20
C LYS A 129 4.26 -6.87 -19.78
N ARG A 130 4.58 -7.67 -18.76
CA ARG A 130 4.63 -7.22 -17.37
C ARG A 130 5.82 -6.27 -17.15
N TRP A 131 6.98 -6.61 -17.70
CA TRP A 131 8.18 -5.77 -17.69
C TRP A 131 7.97 -4.49 -18.50
N LEU A 132 7.30 -4.53 -19.65
CA LEU A 132 6.93 -3.36 -20.45
C LEU A 132 5.93 -2.48 -19.70
N LYS A 133 4.95 -3.04 -18.98
CA LYS A 133 4.06 -2.28 -18.10
C LYS A 133 4.84 -1.61 -16.98
N TRP A 134 5.74 -2.33 -16.31
CA TRP A 134 6.61 -1.75 -15.29
C TRP A 134 7.50 -0.66 -15.87
N LEU A 135 8.11 -0.87 -17.04
CA LEU A 135 8.94 0.11 -17.74
C LEU A 135 8.15 1.35 -18.15
N LEU A 136 6.91 1.19 -18.65
CA LEU A 136 6.02 2.31 -18.95
C LEU A 136 5.60 3.08 -17.69
N ILE A 137 5.37 2.39 -16.56
CA ILE A 137 5.11 3.04 -15.27
C ILE A 137 6.36 3.79 -14.79
N THR A 138 7.54 3.17 -14.86
CA THR A 138 8.80 3.80 -14.45
C THR A 138 9.13 5.00 -15.32
N VAL A 139 8.97 4.89 -16.65
CA VAL A 139 9.14 5.99 -17.60
C VAL A 139 8.10 7.07 -17.37
N GLY A 140 6.84 6.72 -17.09
CA GLY A 140 5.78 7.67 -16.74
C GLY A 140 6.04 8.42 -15.44
N VAL A 141 6.57 7.74 -14.41
CA VAL A 141 6.98 8.34 -13.14
C VAL A 141 8.20 9.24 -13.35
N LEU A 142 9.19 8.81 -14.13
CA LEU A 142 10.38 9.62 -14.46
C LEU A 142 10.02 10.84 -15.30
N LEU A 143 9.12 10.71 -16.29
CA LEU A 143 8.59 11.83 -17.08
C LEU A 143 7.75 12.76 -16.21
N GLY A 144 6.92 12.23 -15.31
CA GLY A 144 6.16 13.03 -14.35
C GLY A 144 7.08 13.78 -13.39
N MET A 145 8.14 13.15 -12.89
CA MET A 145 9.17 13.78 -12.08
C MET A 145 9.96 14.81 -12.88
N ALA A 146 10.32 14.53 -14.13
CA ALA A 146 11.01 15.47 -15.02
C ALA A 146 10.13 16.68 -15.37
N LEU A 147 8.83 16.47 -15.64
CA LEU A 147 7.85 17.53 -15.87
C LEU A 147 7.63 18.35 -14.59
N MET A 148 7.53 17.71 -13.42
CA MET A 148 7.49 18.42 -12.14
C MET A 148 8.77 19.22 -11.89
N LEU A 149 9.94 18.66 -12.20
CA LEU A 149 11.22 19.35 -12.10
C LEU A 149 11.33 20.52 -13.10
N LEU A 150 10.75 20.40 -14.30
CA LEU A 150 10.69 21.48 -15.29
C LEU A 150 9.69 22.57 -14.88
N ILE A 151 8.58 22.23 -14.24
CA ILE A 151 7.64 23.21 -13.66
C ILE A 151 8.32 23.91 -12.47
N ILE A 152 9.02 23.18 -11.60
CA ILE A 152 9.82 23.74 -10.52
C ILE A 152 10.95 24.61 -11.09
N SER A 153 11.59 24.20 -12.20
CA SER A 153 12.68 24.96 -12.82
C SER A 153 12.21 26.24 -13.53
N GLN A 154 11.00 26.22 -14.11
CA GLN A 154 10.35 27.39 -14.70
C GLN A 154 9.80 28.35 -13.62
N LEU A 155 9.44 27.84 -12.44
CA LEU A 155 9.16 28.68 -11.27
C LEU A 155 10.44 29.17 -10.58
N SER A 156 11.55 28.43 -10.67
CA SER A 156 12.84 28.79 -10.06
C SER A 156 13.74 29.62 -10.97
N SER A 157 13.50 29.69 -12.27
CA SER A 157 14.24 30.57 -13.20
C SER A 157 13.96 32.06 -12.98
N ASN A 158 12.97 32.40 -12.15
CA ASN A 158 12.79 33.76 -11.59
C ASN A 158 13.42 33.96 -10.21
N SER A 159 14.20 33.01 -9.69
CA SER A 159 14.91 33.19 -8.42
C SER A 159 16.38 32.80 -8.51
N PHE A 160 17.17 33.84 -8.77
CA PHE A 160 18.47 34.11 -8.15
C PHE A 160 19.59 33.08 -8.32
N THR A 161 20.56 33.50 -9.14
CA THR A 161 22.01 33.33 -8.96
C THR A 161 22.44 32.80 -7.59
N SER A 162 22.93 31.56 -7.58
CA SER A 162 23.50 30.90 -6.40
C SER A 162 24.93 31.38 -6.15
N THR A 163 25.07 32.41 -5.32
CA THR A 163 26.30 32.60 -4.54
C THR A 163 26.16 31.79 -3.26
N LYS A 164 27.16 30.94 -2.98
CA LYS A 164 27.33 30.18 -1.74
C LYS A 164 26.96 31.04 -0.51
N ARG A 165 25.81 30.77 0.11
CA ARG A 165 25.46 31.25 1.44
C ARG A 165 24.77 30.12 2.20
N SER A 166 25.30 29.85 3.38
CA SER A 166 24.75 28.98 4.42
C SER A 166 23.22 29.05 4.43
N VAL A 167 22.60 27.89 4.19
CA VAL A 167 21.15 27.70 4.26
C VAL A 167 20.70 28.08 5.66
N SER A 168 19.98 29.20 5.82
CA SER A 168 19.27 29.49 7.04
C SER A 168 18.16 28.45 7.19
N THR A 169 18.33 27.53 8.13
CA THR A 169 17.55 26.30 8.33
C THR A 169 16.11 26.55 8.82
N CYS A 170 15.70 27.81 8.94
CA CYS A 170 14.45 28.28 9.51
C CYS A 170 13.93 29.47 8.67
N SER A 171 12.79 29.30 8.00
CA SER A 171 12.16 30.39 7.24
C SER A 171 11.81 31.56 8.16
N THR A 172 11.84 32.79 7.63
CA THR A 172 11.42 34.00 8.35
C THR A 172 10.02 34.45 7.95
N ASN A 173 9.40 33.81 6.94
CA ASN A 173 8.10 34.21 6.42
C ASN A 173 6.95 33.55 7.19
N ARG A 174 6.49 34.20 8.26
CA ARG A 174 5.41 33.74 9.15
C ARG A 174 4.05 33.58 8.46
N GLN A 175 3.84 34.19 7.28
CA GLN A 175 2.59 34.13 6.53
C GLN A 175 2.50 32.92 5.59
N ALA A 176 3.63 32.26 5.31
CA ALA A 176 3.66 31.08 4.46
C ALA A 176 3.17 29.85 5.24
N SER A 177 2.25 29.06 4.67
CA SER A 177 1.83 27.78 5.26
C SER A 177 3.00 26.82 5.51
N ALA A 178 4.02 26.89 4.65
CA ALA A 178 5.26 26.13 4.77
C ALA A 178 6.07 26.43 6.05
N TYR A 179 5.90 27.62 6.64
CA TYR A 179 6.62 28.01 7.86
C TYR A 179 6.23 27.14 9.05
N SER A 180 4.93 27.03 9.34
CA SER A 180 4.41 26.20 10.43
C SER A 180 4.74 24.72 10.22
N GLU A 181 4.77 24.26 8.97
CA GLU A 181 5.20 22.89 8.66
C GLU A 181 6.69 22.66 8.92
N GLN A 182 7.54 23.60 8.54
CA GLN A 182 8.97 23.55 8.82
C GLN A 182 9.26 23.50 10.33
N LEU A 183 8.61 24.36 11.12
CA LEU A 183 8.74 24.33 12.59
C LEU A 183 8.29 22.98 13.19
N ARG A 184 7.21 22.40 12.64
CA ARG A 184 6.71 21.08 13.05
C ARG A 184 7.70 19.97 12.71
N ASP A 185 8.30 20.01 11.53
CA ASP A 185 9.19 18.96 11.05
C ASP A 185 10.54 18.96 11.79
N ILE A 186 11.08 20.15 12.11
CA ILE A 186 12.25 20.28 13.00
C ILE A 186 11.98 19.61 14.35
N ARG A 187 10.81 19.87 14.96
CA ARG A 187 10.44 19.25 16.24
C ARG A 187 10.23 17.75 16.13
N LYS A 188 9.61 17.26 15.04
CA LYS A 188 9.43 15.81 14.79
C LYS A 188 10.77 15.10 14.65
N SER A 189 11.71 15.68 13.92
CA SER A 189 13.07 15.16 13.76
C SER A 189 13.74 14.98 15.14
N LEU A 190 13.66 16.01 15.99
CA LEU A 190 14.20 15.95 17.34
C LEU A 190 13.48 14.91 18.22
N VAL A 191 12.15 14.78 18.14
CA VAL A 191 11.42 13.71 18.86
C VAL A 191 11.89 12.33 18.43
N ALA A 192 12.13 12.11 17.13
CA ALA A 192 12.64 10.84 16.63
C ALA A 192 14.04 10.53 17.18
N GLU A 193 14.93 11.51 17.21
CA GLU A 193 16.26 11.39 17.85
C GLU A 193 16.15 11.08 19.35
N LEU A 194 15.31 11.81 20.08
CA LEU A 194 15.10 11.58 21.51
C LEU A 194 14.51 10.19 21.81
N ASN A 195 13.69 9.63 20.93
CA ASN A 195 13.11 8.29 21.09
C ASN A 195 14.12 7.17 20.92
N ARG A 196 15.23 7.40 20.21
CA ARG A 196 16.31 6.43 20.03
C ARG A 196 17.20 6.29 21.27
N LEU A 197 17.15 7.25 22.19
CA LEU A 197 18.01 7.26 23.38
C LEU A 197 17.49 6.30 24.47
N PRO A 198 18.34 5.43 25.05
CA PRO A 198 17.96 4.37 26.00
C PRO A 198 17.59 4.86 27.42
N ALA A 199 17.54 6.17 27.69
CA ALA A 199 17.17 6.71 29.01
C ALA A 199 15.68 7.11 29.05
N TRP A 200 14.81 6.11 29.27
CA TRP A 200 13.36 6.23 29.17
C TRP A 200 12.70 7.21 30.15
N SER A 201 13.25 7.39 31.35
CA SER A 201 12.72 8.34 32.36
C SER A 201 13.21 9.77 32.14
N ASN A 202 14.52 9.95 31.88
CA ASN A 202 15.17 11.27 31.85
C ASN A 202 14.75 12.15 30.66
N PHE A 203 14.36 11.54 29.55
CA PHE A 203 13.92 12.27 28.35
C PHE A 203 12.40 12.34 28.19
N LYS A 204 11.61 11.67 29.05
CA LYS A 204 10.15 11.69 28.96
C LYS A 204 9.60 13.11 29.01
N GLU A 205 10.09 13.92 29.94
CA GLU A 205 9.69 15.32 30.07
C GLU A 205 10.11 16.19 28.88
N ALA A 206 11.34 16.00 28.37
CA ALA A 206 11.84 16.74 27.21
C ALA A 206 11.03 16.41 25.94
N ARG A 207 10.68 15.13 25.74
CA ARG A 207 9.83 14.68 24.62
C ARG A 207 8.45 15.34 24.67
N VAL A 208 7.84 15.44 25.85
CA VAL A 208 6.53 16.11 26.01
C VAL A 208 6.59 17.57 25.57
N GLN A 209 7.70 18.27 25.84
CA GLN A 209 7.88 19.66 25.39
C GLN A 209 8.13 19.79 23.88
N CYS A 210 8.55 18.71 23.21
CA CYS A 210 8.81 18.69 21.78
C CYS A 210 7.59 18.26 20.95
N ILE A 211 6.70 17.45 21.54
CA ILE A 211 5.43 17.03 20.93
C ILE A 211 4.44 18.19 20.94
N GLY A 212 3.65 18.34 19.87
CA GLY A 212 2.53 19.26 19.88
C GLY A 212 1.48 18.91 18.83
N GLY A 213 0.23 19.30 19.11
CA GLY A 213 -0.93 19.13 18.22
C GLY A 213 -1.07 20.27 17.21
N ARG A 214 -2.33 20.54 16.79
CA ARG A 214 -2.64 21.76 16.05
C ARG A 214 -2.42 22.97 16.96
N MET A 215 -1.57 23.88 16.50
CA MET A 215 -1.14 25.06 17.24
C MET A 215 -1.04 26.22 16.24
N ASP A 216 -1.30 27.43 16.70
CA ASP A 216 -1.03 28.64 15.93
C ASP A 216 0.48 28.88 15.77
N VAL A 217 0.84 29.86 14.95
CA VAL A 217 2.24 30.16 14.62
C VAL A 217 3.06 30.53 15.86
N ASP A 218 2.50 31.33 16.75
CA ASP A 218 3.21 31.82 17.95
C ASP A 218 3.46 30.67 18.93
N GLN A 219 2.49 29.77 19.08
CA GLN A 219 2.61 28.54 19.84
C GLN A 219 3.63 27.59 19.23
N GLN A 220 3.72 27.49 17.90
CA GLN A 220 4.71 26.65 17.22
C GLN A 220 6.14 27.14 17.49
N GLU A 221 6.38 28.43 17.36
CA GLU A 221 7.66 29.09 17.63
C GLU A 221 8.05 28.92 19.10
N GLN A 222 7.14 29.21 20.01
CA GLN A 222 7.37 29.08 21.46
C GLN A 222 7.65 27.63 21.85
N ARG A 223 6.91 26.67 21.29
CA ARG A 223 7.10 25.24 21.55
C ARG A 223 8.46 24.76 21.06
N LEU A 224 8.96 25.27 19.93
CA LEU A 224 10.28 24.94 19.42
C LEU A 224 11.38 25.37 20.39
N LEU A 225 11.33 26.60 20.90
CA LEU A 225 12.33 27.07 21.88
C LEU A 225 12.24 26.31 23.22
N GLN A 226 11.03 26.01 23.70
CA GLN A 226 10.82 25.21 24.91
C GLN A 226 11.39 23.80 24.79
N CYS A 227 11.17 23.15 23.64
CA CYS A 227 11.75 21.86 23.31
C CYS A 227 13.29 21.91 23.37
N LEU A 228 13.92 22.90 22.72
CA LEU A 228 15.37 23.06 22.74
C LEU A 228 15.92 23.25 24.16
N LEU A 229 15.31 24.15 24.94
CA LEU A 229 15.70 24.40 26.34
C LEU A 229 15.59 23.14 27.20
N ALA A 230 14.49 22.38 27.05
CA ALA A 230 14.28 21.15 27.79
C ALA A 230 15.33 20.09 27.44
N VAL A 231 15.67 19.94 26.15
CA VAL A 231 16.69 18.98 25.71
C VAL A 231 18.09 19.40 26.19
N ARG A 232 18.50 20.66 26.00
CA ARG A 232 19.79 21.18 26.48
C ARG A 232 19.97 21.01 27.98
N SER A 233 18.94 21.29 28.76
CA SER A 233 18.96 21.11 30.22
C SER A 233 19.25 19.65 30.61
N ARG A 234 18.64 18.69 29.90
CA ARG A 234 18.82 17.25 30.16
C ARG A 234 20.12 16.67 29.61
N THR A 235 20.69 17.24 28.54
CA THR A 235 21.92 16.75 27.90
C THR A 235 23.20 17.41 28.40
N LYS A 236 23.10 18.45 29.24
CA LYS A 236 24.24 19.25 29.74
C LYS A 236 25.40 18.40 30.28
N ASN A 237 25.07 17.35 31.05
CA ASN A 237 26.06 16.49 31.71
C ASN A 237 26.31 15.16 30.97
N MET A 238 25.77 14.98 29.77
CA MET A 238 25.98 13.76 28.99
C MET A 238 27.29 13.81 28.19
N PRO A 239 27.96 12.66 27.99
CA PRO A 239 29.09 12.56 27.06
C PRO A 239 28.68 12.98 25.65
N SER A 240 29.56 13.67 24.92
CA SER A 240 29.27 14.19 23.57
C SER A 240 28.77 13.12 22.60
N ALA A 241 29.30 11.90 22.69
CA ALA A 241 28.90 10.76 21.86
C ALA A 241 27.45 10.27 22.11
N SER A 242 26.85 10.66 23.23
CA SER A 242 25.48 10.26 23.61
C SER A 242 24.48 11.41 23.50
N ARG A 243 24.92 12.59 23.05
CA ARG A 243 24.04 13.75 22.88
C ARG A 243 23.26 13.65 21.56
N PRO A 244 21.96 14.00 21.56
CA PRO A 244 21.20 14.11 20.32
C PRO A 244 21.76 15.24 19.45
N ASN A 245 21.61 15.11 18.12
CA ASN A 245 21.95 16.18 17.19
C ASN A 245 20.92 17.33 17.31
N LEU A 246 21.39 18.52 17.69
CA LEU A 246 20.55 19.71 17.89
C LEU A 246 20.75 20.80 16.83
N ASN A 247 21.66 20.62 15.86
CA ASN A 247 22.09 21.69 14.96
C ASN A 247 20.91 22.40 14.27
N GLN A 248 19.97 21.63 13.74
CA GLN A 248 18.82 22.17 12.99
C GLN A 248 17.88 23.01 13.86
N ILE A 249 17.63 22.59 15.11
CA ILE A 249 16.76 23.33 16.02
C ILE A 249 17.50 24.54 16.62
N GLU A 250 18.81 24.45 16.82
CA GLU A 250 19.66 25.54 17.30
C GLU A 250 19.76 26.67 16.27
N ASP A 251 20.01 26.34 15.00
CA ASP A 251 20.03 27.33 13.91
C ASP A 251 18.69 28.06 13.79
N CYS A 252 17.58 27.31 13.93
CA CYS A 252 16.25 27.88 13.88
C CYS A 252 15.92 28.73 15.10
N ALA A 253 16.33 28.29 16.29
CA ALA A 253 16.19 29.07 17.51
C ALA A 253 16.98 30.39 17.44
N SER A 254 18.22 30.37 16.94
CA SER A 254 19.01 31.57 16.70
C SER A 254 18.30 32.52 15.74
N THR A 255 17.75 32.00 14.64
CA THR A 255 16.98 32.80 13.67
C THR A 255 15.74 33.43 14.30
N LEU A 256 14.96 32.66 15.08
CA LEU A 256 13.76 33.15 15.77
C LEU A 256 14.10 34.24 16.80
N CYS A 257 15.18 34.06 17.56
CA CYS A 257 15.57 35.02 18.57
C CYS A 257 16.13 36.33 17.98
N LEU A 258 16.78 36.26 16.82
CA LEU A 258 17.23 37.44 16.08
C LEU A 258 16.06 38.30 15.56
N GLN A 259 14.88 37.72 15.35
CA GLN A 259 13.69 38.48 14.93
C GLN A 259 13.10 39.34 16.05
N GLY A 260 13.51 39.15 17.31
CA GLY A 260 13.07 40.00 18.42
C GLY A 260 11.58 39.91 18.74
N LEU A 261 10.94 38.76 18.45
CA LEU A 261 9.51 38.58 18.65
C LEU A 261 9.12 38.63 20.15
N PRO A 262 8.14 39.47 20.55
CA PRO A 262 7.81 39.69 21.97
C PRO A 262 7.44 38.41 22.74
N HIS A 263 6.67 37.50 22.14
CA HIS A 263 6.22 36.26 22.78
C HIS A 263 7.36 35.26 23.01
N LEU A 264 8.48 35.41 22.31
CA LEU A 264 9.68 34.55 22.43
C LEU A 264 10.73 35.11 23.38
N SER A 265 10.61 36.37 23.82
CA SER A 265 11.60 37.11 24.62
C SER A 265 12.13 36.32 25.83
N SER A 266 11.23 35.68 26.59
CA SER A 266 11.62 34.92 27.78
C SER A 266 12.40 33.65 27.45
N SER A 267 12.02 32.95 26.38
CA SER A 267 12.71 31.75 25.90
C SER A 267 14.07 32.09 25.31
N CYS A 268 14.15 33.14 24.50
CA CYS A 268 15.38 33.60 23.87
C CYS A 268 16.43 34.09 24.87
N LYS A 269 16.02 34.74 25.97
CA LYS A 269 16.94 35.12 27.06
C LYS A 269 17.59 33.94 27.78
N ARG A 270 16.98 32.75 27.70
CA ARG A 270 17.43 31.54 28.40
C ARG A 270 18.28 30.62 27.52
N LEU A 271 18.34 30.88 26.21
CA LEU A 271 19.08 30.10 25.21
C LEU A 271 20.51 30.60 25.07
#